data_AF-A0A9P8NVL1-F1
#
_entry.id   AF-A0A9P8NVL1-F1
#
_cell.length_a   1.000
_cell.length_b   1.000
_cell.length_c   1.000
_cell.angle_alpha   90.00
_cell.angle_beta   90.00
_cell.angle_gamma   90.00
#
_symmetry.space_group_name_H-M   'P 1'
#
loop_
_entity.id
_entity.type
_entity.pdbx_description
1 polymer ?
#
loop_
_entity_poly.entity_id
_entity_poly.type
_entity_poly.pdbx_seq_one_letter_code
_entity_poly.pdbx_strand_id
1 'polypeptide(L)'
;MNGVPLESVEFASIKQINPDLEGDHYLQLNVENTFEWINYVQNLVQSNTTDGIVVFVDCAYQFGTPEIKNSGFYAIKQKFTQSHGNSADVFDNVVIIHRDSLQDINHLLANIFEFIPPEHCHKSLNCIVVSNVSIFYWDLRDAENFDQLADFHTICKHQAAKLGCYVVSTRSLFD
;
A
#
# COMPACT_ATOMS: atom_id res chain seq x y z
N MET A 1 7.59 -18.26 -5.80
CA MET A 1 6.71 -17.10 -5.57
C MET A 1 7.04 -16.10 -6.65
N ASN A 2 6.09 -15.73 -7.52
CA ASN A 2 6.31 -14.82 -8.64
C ASN A 2 5.31 -13.65 -8.55
N GLY A 3 5.83 -12.44 -8.40
CA GLY A 3 5.14 -11.15 -8.38
C GLY A 3 5.84 -10.27 -7.33
N VAL A 4 6.47 -9.14 -7.65
CA VAL A 4 6.22 -8.15 -8.72
C VAL A 4 7.50 -7.77 -9.51
N PRO A 5 7.51 -7.93 -10.85
CA PRO A 5 8.19 -7.01 -11.76
C PRO A 5 7.15 -6.30 -12.65
N LEU A 6 7.04 -4.97 -12.51
CA LEU A 6 6.22 -4.11 -13.37
C LEU A 6 7.00 -3.76 -14.67
N GLU A 7 7.40 -4.76 -15.46
CA GLU A 7 8.27 -4.54 -16.62
C GLU A 7 7.57 -4.12 -17.93
N SER A 8 6.33 -3.63 -17.91
CA SER A 8 5.70 -3.18 -19.17
C SER A 8 4.73 -1.99 -19.08
N VAL A 9 4.67 -1.29 -17.96
CA VAL A 9 3.93 -0.01 -17.86
C VAL A 9 4.81 0.98 -17.12
N GLU A 10 5.48 1.87 -17.85
CA GLU A 10 6.19 3.00 -17.24
C GLU A 10 5.19 3.94 -16.59
N PHE A 11 5.19 4.01 -15.26
CA PHE A 11 4.51 5.04 -14.49
C PHE A 11 5.50 6.20 -14.31
N ALA A 12 5.57 7.10 -15.29
CA ALA A 12 6.60 8.15 -15.35
C ALA A 12 6.60 9.08 -14.13
N SER A 13 5.45 9.23 -13.46
CA SER A 13 5.25 10.03 -12.26
C SER A 13 5.30 9.23 -10.95
N ILE A 14 5.69 7.95 -11.00
CA ILE A 14 5.92 7.10 -9.82
C ILE A 14 7.40 6.70 -9.79
N LYS A 15 8.13 7.18 -8.78
CA LYS A 15 9.57 6.94 -8.65
C LYS A 15 9.90 6.28 -7.32
N GLN A 16 10.69 5.21 -7.34
CA GLN A 16 11.24 4.67 -6.11
C GLN A 16 12.28 5.64 -5.52
N ILE A 17 12.18 5.91 -4.23
CA ILE A 17 13.02 6.89 -3.52
C ILE A 17 14.10 6.22 -2.68
N ASN A 18 13.93 4.93 -2.40
CA ASN A 18 14.87 4.10 -1.64
C ASN A 18 15.56 3.08 -2.56
N PRO A 19 16.35 3.50 -3.57
CA PRO A 19 16.99 2.59 -4.52
C PRO A 19 18.10 1.74 -3.87
N ASP A 20 18.75 2.24 -2.82
CA ASP A 20 19.86 1.54 -2.14
C ASP A 20 19.42 0.27 -1.38
N LEU A 21 18.13 -0.06 -1.41
CA LEU A 21 17.52 -1.24 -0.77
C LEU A 21 17.16 -2.32 -1.79
N GLU A 22 17.86 -2.37 -2.93
CA GLU A 22 17.74 -3.45 -3.92
C GLU A 22 17.78 -4.82 -3.24
N GLY A 23 16.69 -5.60 -3.38
CA GLY A 23 16.53 -6.91 -2.78
C GLY A 23 15.62 -6.95 -1.55
N ASP A 24 15.36 -5.82 -0.89
CA ASP A 24 14.35 -5.73 0.15
C ASP A 24 12.97 -5.60 -0.50
N HIS A 25 12.00 -6.41 -0.08
CA HIS A 25 10.61 -6.30 -0.55
C HIS A 25 9.90 -5.01 -0.05
N TYR A 26 10.64 -4.02 0.47
CA TYR A 26 10.12 -2.73 0.92
C TYR A 26 10.42 -1.60 -0.09
N LEU A 27 9.36 -1.03 -0.66
CA LEU A 27 9.42 0.06 -1.63
C LEU A 27 8.82 1.34 -1.02
N GLN A 28 9.54 2.45 -1.14
CA GLN A 28 8.98 3.78 -0.93
C GLN A 28 8.90 4.52 -2.25
N LEU A 29 7.69 4.91 -2.63
CA LEU A 29 7.40 5.54 -3.92
C LEU A 29 7.07 7.03 -3.72
N ASN A 30 7.62 7.87 -4.58
CA ASN A 30 7.13 9.22 -4.81
C ASN A 30 5.95 9.12 -5.77
N VAL A 31 4.80 9.67 -5.40
CA VAL A 31 3.59 9.65 -6.22
C VAL A 31 3.14 11.09 -6.46
N GLU A 32 3.25 11.52 -7.71
CA GLU A 32 2.88 12.88 -8.16
C GLU A 32 1.55 12.89 -8.95
N ASN A 33 1.10 11.73 -9.43
CA ASN A 33 -0.07 11.60 -10.28
C ASN A 33 -1.05 10.55 -9.75
N THR A 34 -2.24 11.00 -9.34
CA THR A 34 -3.30 10.13 -8.81
C THR A 34 -3.81 9.10 -9.82
N PHE A 35 -3.85 9.44 -11.11
CA PHE A 35 -4.31 8.49 -12.15
C PHE A 35 -3.30 7.36 -12.36
N GLU A 36 -2.02 7.68 -12.43
CA GLU A 36 -0.96 6.64 -12.47
C GLU A 36 -0.96 5.81 -11.20
N TRP A 37 -1.16 6.43 -10.03
CA TRP A 37 -1.28 5.71 -8.76
C TRP A 37 -2.41 4.68 -8.76
N ILE A 38 -3.60 5.06 -9.23
CA ILE A 38 -4.74 4.15 -9.35
C ILE A 38 -4.38 2.96 -10.25
N ASN A 39 -3.67 3.20 -11.35
CA ASN A 39 -3.27 2.15 -12.29
C ASN A 39 -2.20 1.21 -11.69
N TYR A 40 -1.23 1.79 -10.99
CA TYR A 40 -0.21 1.04 -10.28
C TYR A 40 -0.86 0.11 -9.25
N VAL A 41 -1.75 0.63 -8.41
CA VAL A 41 -2.44 -0.15 -7.37
C VAL A 41 -3.36 -1.20 -8.00
N GLN A 42 -4.03 -0.90 -9.11
CA GLN A 42 -4.81 -1.90 -9.85
C GLN A 42 -3.95 -3.09 -10.27
N ASN A 43 -2.79 -2.84 -10.88
CA ASN A 43 -1.87 -3.89 -11.32
C ASN A 43 -1.30 -4.67 -10.14
N LEU A 44 -0.98 -3.98 -9.04
CA LEU A 44 -0.52 -4.60 -7.80
C LEU A 44 -1.58 -5.54 -7.23
N VAL A 45 -2.84 -5.10 -7.09
CA VAL A 45 -3.95 -5.94 -6.61
C VAL A 45 -4.10 -7.15 -7.50
N GLN A 46 -4.21 -6.96 -8.82
CA GLN A 46 -4.35 -8.05 -9.78
C GLN A 46 -3.27 -9.14 -9.63
N SER A 47 -2.02 -8.71 -9.43
CA SER A 47 -0.87 -9.62 -9.36
C SER A 47 -0.74 -10.33 -8.01
N ASN A 48 -1.36 -9.81 -6.95
CA ASN A 48 -1.13 -10.25 -5.57
C ASN A 48 -2.35 -10.87 -4.88
N THR A 49 -3.54 -10.83 -5.47
CA THR A 49 -4.76 -11.38 -4.84
C THR A 49 -5.21 -12.74 -5.37
N THR A 50 -4.49 -13.34 -6.32
CA THR A 50 -4.87 -14.65 -6.89
C THR A 50 -4.74 -15.78 -5.85
N ASP A 51 -3.72 -15.75 -5.00
CA ASP A 51 -3.40 -16.79 -4.00
C ASP A 51 -3.14 -16.24 -2.58
N GLY A 52 -3.32 -14.94 -2.39
CA GLY A 52 -3.09 -14.26 -1.11
C GLY A 52 -3.95 -13.02 -0.96
N ILE A 53 -3.62 -12.22 0.04
CA ILE A 53 -4.30 -10.96 0.34
C ILE A 53 -3.38 -9.77 0.13
N VAL A 54 -4.01 -8.64 -0.17
CA VAL A 54 -3.38 -7.32 -0.16
C VAL A 54 -4.02 -6.49 0.94
N VAL A 55 -3.21 -5.93 1.84
CA VAL A 55 -3.68 -5.07 2.91
C VAL A 55 -3.37 -3.62 2.57
N PHE A 56 -4.39 -2.77 2.52
CA PHE A 56 -4.25 -1.32 2.44
C PHE A 56 -4.32 -0.73 3.84
N VAL A 57 -3.23 -0.10 4.27
CA VAL A 57 -3.20 0.77 5.43
C VAL A 57 -3.50 2.18 4.93
N ASP A 58 -4.76 2.58 5.02
CA ASP A 58 -5.22 3.87 4.51
C ASP A 58 -5.10 4.94 5.60
N CYS A 59 -4.15 5.85 5.45
CA CYS A 59 -3.97 6.96 6.38
C CYS A 59 -4.34 8.31 5.78
N ALA A 60 -4.19 8.46 4.47
CA ALA A 60 -4.55 9.66 3.73
C ALA A 60 -6.00 9.63 3.19
N TYR A 61 -6.82 8.65 3.62
CA TYR A 61 -8.18 8.43 3.12
C TYR A 61 -8.26 8.32 1.58
N GLN A 62 -7.20 7.79 0.97
CA GLN A 62 -7.08 7.69 -0.49
C GLN A 62 -7.87 6.50 -1.03
N PHE A 63 -7.94 5.41 -0.27
CA PHE A 63 -8.58 4.18 -0.71
C PHE A 63 -10.02 4.10 -0.28
N GLY A 64 -10.34 4.48 0.97
CA GLY A 64 -11.68 4.38 1.54
C GLY A 64 -12.27 2.97 1.42
N THR A 65 -13.60 2.86 1.53
CA THR A 65 -14.30 1.58 1.33
C THR A 65 -14.81 1.47 -0.13
N PRO A 66 -15.07 0.24 -0.64
CA PRO A 66 -15.56 0.06 -2.00
C PRO A 66 -16.96 0.62 -2.24
N GLU A 67 -17.74 0.87 -1.19
CA GLU A 67 -19.10 1.40 -1.28
C GLU A 67 -19.11 2.92 -1.55
N ILE A 68 -18.01 3.61 -1.25
CA ILE A 68 -17.89 5.05 -1.43
C ILE A 68 -17.49 5.34 -2.88
N LYS A 69 -18.43 5.85 -3.70
CA LYS A 69 -18.22 6.10 -5.14
C LYS A 69 -17.04 7.02 -5.48
N ASN A 70 -16.62 7.87 -4.55
CA ASN A 70 -15.52 8.81 -4.75
C ASN A 70 -14.20 8.33 -4.13
N SER A 71 -14.15 7.09 -3.63
CA SER A 71 -12.94 6.53 -3.04
C SER A 71 -11.99 6.02 -4.12
N GLY A 72 -10.68 6.04 -3.84
CA GLY A 72 -9.69 5.46 -4.75
C GLY A 72 -9.93 3.96 -4.97
N PHE A 73 -10.40 3.23 -3.96
CA PHE A 73 -10.70 1.82 -4.11
C PHE A 73 -11.89 1.56 -5.04
N TYR A 74 -12.93 2.39 -4.98
CA TYR A 74 -14.02 2.33 -5.97
C TYR A 74 -13.50 2.59 -7.39
N ALA A 75 -12.64 3.60 -7.57
CA ALA A 75 -12.04 3.90 -8.87
C ALA A 75 -11.19 2.74 -9.41
N ILE A 76 -10.38 2.12 -8.56
CA ILE A 76 -9.59 0.91 -8.89
C ILE A 76 -10.52 -0.23 -9.33
N LYS A 77 -11.59 -0.50 -8.58
CA LYS A 77 -12.57 -1.57 -8.89
C LYS A 77 -13.33 -1.32 -10.18
N GLN A 78 -13.75 -0.08 -10.43
CA GLN A 78 -14.42 0.29 -11.69
C GLN A 78 -13.49 0.09 -12.89
N LYS A 79 -12.25 0.57 -12.79
CA LYS A 79 -11.27 0.43 -13.87
C LYS A 79 -10.91 -1.02 -14.14
N PHE A 80 -10.78 -1.83 -13.10
CA PHE A 80 -10.57 -3.27 -13.25
C PHE A 80 -11.76 -3.92 -13.98
N THR A 81 -12.99 -3.63 -13.54
CA THR A 81 -14.21 -4.15 -14.17
C THR A 81 -14.30 -3.82 -15.66
N GLN A 82 -13.92 -2.59 -16.03
CA GLN A 82 -13.88 -2.15 -17.43
C GLN A 82 -12.83 -2.91 -18.25
N SER A 83 -11.70 -3.29 -17.64
CA SER A 83 -10.56 -3.89 -18.34
C SER A 83 -10.66 -5.41 -18.45
N HIS A 84 -11.29 -6.08 -17.48
CA HIS A 84 -11.27 -7.55 -17.36
C HIS A 84 -12.67 -8.19 -17.20
N GLY A 85 -13.75 -7.40 -17.17
CA GLY A 85 -15.10 -7.90 -16.90
C GLY A 85 -15.40 -8.03 -15.40
N ASN A 86 -16.43 -8.82 -15.04
CA ASN A 86 -16.87 -8.94 -13.65
C ASN A 86 -15.89 -9.82 -12.86
N SER A 87 -15.20 -9.24 -11.88
CA SER A 87 -14.14 -9.90 -11.10
C SER A 87 -14.30 -9.62 -9.61
N ALA A 88 -15.46 -9.97 -9.06
CA ALA A 88 -15.73 -9.81 -7.63
C ALA A 88 -14.61 -10.47 -6.79
N ASP A 89 -14.15 -11.64 -7.22
CA ASP A 89 -13.21 -12.50 -6.53
C ASP A 89 -11.82 -11.86 -6.24
N VAL A 90 -11.37 -10.93 -7.09
CA VAL A 90 -10.05 -10.27 -6.95
C VAL A 90 -10.06 -9.30 -5.76
N PHE A 91 -11.18 -8.60 -5.56
CA PHE A 91 -11.30 -7.56 -4.54
C PHE A 91 -11.76 -8.12 -3.19
N ASP A 92 -12.32 -9.33 -3.17
CA ASP A 92 -12.62 -10.03 -1.92
C ASP A 92 -11.36 -10.35 -1.10
N ASN A 93 -10.17 -10.30 -1.71
CA ASN A 93 -8.89 -10.52 -1.04
C ASN A 93 -8.15 -9.22 -0.70
N VAL A 94 -8.83 -8.07 -0.79
CA VAL A 94 -8.28 -6.78 -0.37
C VAL A 94 -8.86 -6.40 0.99
N VAL A 95 -7.98 -6.20 1.96
CA VAL A 95 -8.34 -5.73 3.30
C VAL A 95 -7.94 -4.26 3.42
N ILE A 96 -8.86 -3.39 3.83
CA ILE A 96 -8.59 -1.96 4.00
C ILE A 96 -8.73 -1.60 5.47
N ILE A 97 -7.67 -1.01 6.05
CA ILE A 97 -7.60 -0.64 7.47
C ILE A 97 -7.23 0.83 7.56
N HIS A 98 -8.09 1.61 8.21
CA HIS A 98 -7.88 3.05 8.39
C HIS A 98 -7.06 3.37 9.65
N ARG A 99 -6.05 4.23 9.56
CA ARG A 99 -5.30 4.79 10.70
C ARG A 99 -4.91 6.23 10.45
N ASP A 100 -5.10 7.10 11.44
CA ASP A 100 -4.90 8.55 11.32
C ASP A 100 -3.64 9.06 12.03
N SER A 101 -2.85 8.18 12.65
CA SER A 101 -1.57 8.54 13.29
C SER A 101 -0.44 7.59 12.89
N LEU A 102 0.78 8.12 12.82
CA LEU A 102 1.97 7.32 12.50
C LEU A 102 2.29 6.29 13.59
N GLN A 103 2.02 6.62 14.86
CA GLN A 103 2.13 5.68 15.98
C GLN A 103 1.22 4.46 15.79
N ASP A 104 -0.06 4.68 15.44
CA ASP A 104 -0.99 3.57 15.26
C ASP A 104 -0.70 2.76 14.00
N ILE A 105 -0.17 3.39 12.95
CA ILE A 105 0.34 2.70 11.76
C ILE A 105 1.52 1.81 12.14
N ASN A 106 2.48 2.32 12.90
CA ASN A 106 3.62 1.53 13.35
C ASN A 106 3.18 0.34 14.21
N HIS A 107 2.23 0.55 15.13
CA HIS A 107 1.66 -0.52 15.94
C HIS A 107 0.91 -1.57 15.09
N LEU A 108 0.12 -1.11 14.11
CA LEU A 108 -0.59 -1.99 13.17
C LEU A 108 0.39 -2.83 12.36
N LEU A 109 1.40 -2.20 11.74
CA LEU A 109 2.37 -2.90 10.91
C LEU A 109 3.18 -3.92 11.71
N ALA A 110 3.54 -3.58 12.96
CA ALA A 110 4.23 -4.51 13.87
C ALA A 110 3.39 -5.77 14.16
N ASN A 111 2.06 -5.63 14.18
CA ASN A 111 1.10 -6.65 14.61
C ASN A 111 0.03 -6.96 13.54
N ILE A 112 0.42 -6.94 12.26
CA ILE A 112 -0.52 -6.92 11.12
C ILE A 112 -1.60 -8.01 11.16
N PHE A 113 -1.25 -9.22 11.63
CA PHE A 113 -2.18 -10.34 11.72
C PHE A 113 -3.30 -10.17 12.75
N GLU A 114 -3.13 -9.31 13.76
CA GLU A 114 -4.19 -8.98 14.71
C GLU A 114 -5.30 -8.14 14.08
N PHE A 115 -5.02 -7.49 12.94
CA PHE A 115 -5.94 -6.61 12.24
C PHE A 115 -6.50 -7.20 10.94
N ILE A 116 -6.01 -8.37 10.51
CA ILE A 116 -6.54 -9.08 9.35
C ILE A 116 -7.84 -9.80 9.77
N PRO A 117 -8.95 -9.64 9.04
CA PRO A 117 -10.21 -10.33 9.34
C PRO A 117 -10.05 -11.87 9.34
N PRO A 118 -10.72 -12.60 10.25
CA PRO A 118 -10.57 -14.06 10.38
C PRO A 118 -10.76 -14.85 9.09
N GLU A 119 -11.66 -14.40 8.22
CA GLU A 119 -11.91 -14.98 6.90
C GLU A 119 -10.70 -14.92 5.95
N HIS A 120 -9.69 -14.12 6.24
CA HIS A 120 -8.46 -14.00 5.47
C HIS A 120 -7.24 -14.66 6.13
N CYS A 121 -7.33 -15.06 7.40
CA CYS A 121 -6.18 -15.60 8.16
C CYS A 121 -5.61 -16.93 7.61
N HIS A 122 -6.33 -17.61 6.71
CA HIS A 122 -5.86 -18.83 6.05
C HIS A 122 -5.08 -18.56 4.76
N LYS A 123 -4.97 -17.29 4.33
CA LYS A 123 -4.31 -16.87 3.09
C LYS A 123 -2.96 -16.24 3.38
N SER A 124 -2.05 -16.35 2.42
CA SER A 124 -0.75 -15.66 2.49
C SER A 124 -0.94 -14.14 2.40
N LEU A 125 -0.19 -13.39 3.19
CA LEU A 125 -0.09 -11.94 3.03
C LEU A 125 0.93 -11.64 1.93
N ASN A 126 0.47 -11.20 0.76
CA ASN A 126 1.34 -10.99 -0.40
C ASN A 126 1.85 -9.54 -0.46
N CYS A 127 1.01 -8.57 -0.10
CA CYS A 127 1.40 -7.17 -0.12
C CYS A 127 0.71 -6.32 0.96
N ILE A 128 1.44 -5.35 1.50
CA ILE A 128 0.93 -4.26 2.33
C ILE A 128 1.16 -2.96 1.56
N VAL A 129 0.12 -2.15 1.38
CA VAL A 129 0.20 -0.82 0.78
C VAL A 129 -0.17 0.22 1.83
N VAL A 130 0.78 1.08 2.18
CA VAL A 130 0.55 2.21 3.07
C VAL A 130 0.29 3.46 2.23
N SER A 131 -0.91 4.01 2.35
CA SER A 131 -1.31 5.23 1.64
C SER A 131 -0.59 6.46 2.20
N ASN A 132 -0.73 7.60 1.53
CA ASN A 132 0.32 8.61 1.48
C ASN A 132 0.78 9.15 2.85
N VAL A 133 2.02 8.84 3.24
CA VAL A 133 2.59 9.24 4.54
C VAL A 133 2.99 10.71 4.60
N SER A 134 2.93 11.47 3.50
CA SER A 134 3.20 12.92 3.49
C SER A 134 2.24 13.69 4.40
N ILE A 135 1.06 13.14 4.72
CA ILE A 135 0.13 13.76 5.67
C ILE A 135 0.75 13.99 7.05
N PHE A 136 1.73 13.16 7.44
CA PHE A 136 2.40 13.27 8.74
C PHE A 136 3.60 14.21 8.72
N TYR A 137 4.12 14.57 7.54
CA TYR A 137 5.35 15.35 7.44
C TYR A 137 5.21 16.75 8.01
N TRP A 138 4.01 17.35 7.94
CA TRP A 138 3.75 18.68 8.49
C TRP A 138 3.93 18.68 10.01
N ASP A 139 3.28 17.76 10.72
CA ASP A 139 3.35 17.65 12.18
C ASP A 139 4.77 17.30 12.65
N LEU A 140 5.44 16.37 11.96
CA LEU A 140 6.81 15.95 12.29
C LEU A 140 7.83 17.07 12.08
N ARG A 141 7.68 17.85 10.99
CA ARG A 141 8.54 19.01 10.71
C ARG A 141 8.34 20.09 11.76
N ASP A 142 7.09 20.42 12.08
CA ASP A 142 6.77 21.47 13.05
C ASP A 142 7.23 21.10 14.47
N ALA A 143 7.28 19.79 14.79
CA ALA A 143 7.83 19.25 16.04
C ALA A 143 9.35 18.99 16.01
N GLU A 144 10.02 19.16 14.86
CA GLU A 144 11.42 18.78 14.62
C GLU A 144 11.76 17.34 15.07
N ASN A 145 10.80 16.43 15.00
CA ASN A 145 10.94 15.05 15.45
C ASN A 145 10.52 14.08 14.35
N PHE A 146 11.46 13.28 13.87
CA PHE A 146 11.27 12.30 12.80
C PHE A 146 11.41 10.86 13.27
N ASP A 147 11.52 10.61 14.59
CA ASP A 147 11.78 9.28 15.15
C ASP A 147 10.69 8.28 14.74
N GLN A 148 9.41 8.69 14.80
CA GLN A 148 8.30 7.83 14.38
C GLN A 148 8.34 7.46 12.90
N LEU A 149 8.89 8.33 12.05
CA LEU A 149 9.07 8.06 10.62
C LEU A 149 10.26 7.14 10.36
N ALA A 150 11.34 7.28 11.13
CA ALA A 150 12.45 6.34 11.10
C ALA A 150 12.01 4.93 11.56
N ASP A 151 11.20 4.86 12.62
CA ASP A 151 10.57 3.63 13.10
C ASP A 151 9.67 3.01 12.03
N PHE A 152 8.84 3.82 11.38
CA PHE A 152 7.98 3.37 10.28
C PHE A 152 8.79 2.64 9.19
N HIS A 153 9.87 3.26 8.72
CA HIS A 153 10.74 2.64 7.71
C HIS A 153 11.38 1.35 8.21
N THR A 154 11.82 1.32 9.46
CA THR A 154 12.41 0.13 10.09
C THR A 154 11.42 -1.02 10.17
N ILE A 155 10.18 -0.74 10.61
CA ILE A 155 9.11 -1.72 10.70
C ILE A 155 8.74 -2.24 9.32
N CYS A 156 8.59 -1.37 8.32
CA CYS A 156 8.27 -1.78 6.95
C CYS A 156 9.29 -2.78 6.39
N LYS A 157 10.59 -2.48 6.55
CA LYS A 157 11.67 -3.40 6.15
C LYS A 157 11.60 -4.71 6.91
N HIS A 158 11.43 -4.64 8.22
CA HIS A 158 11.36 -5.82 9.07
C HIS A 158 10.19 -6.72 8.66
N GLN A 159 9.00 -6.17 8.42
CA GLN A 159 7.83 -6.94 8.02
C GLN A 159 7.96 -7.51 6.61
N ALA A 160 8.50 -6.73 5.66
CA ALA A 160 8.80 -7.21 4.32
C ALA A 160 9.70 -8.46 4.36
N ALA A 161 10.79 -8.40 5.13
CA ALA A 161 11.72 -9.51 5.29
C ALA A 161 11.12 -10.69 6.09
N LYS A 162 10.47 -10.42 7.22
CA LYS A 162 9.92 -11.44 8.13
C LYS A 162 8.77 -12.23 7.50
N LEU A 163 7.89 -11.54 6.78
CA LEU A 163 6.68 -12.12 6.21
C LEU A 163 6.89 -12.59 4.77
N GLY A 164 7.99 -12.20 4.12
CA GLY A 164 8.23 -12.47 2.70
C GLY A 164 7.26 -11.73 1.77
N CYS A 165 6.55 -10.72 2.26
CA CYS A 165 5.57 -9.94 1.52
C CYS A 165 6.18 -8.64 0.97
N TYR A 166 5.53 -8.03 -0.03
CA TYR A 166 5.87 -6.67 -0.45
C TYR A 166 5.27 -5.64 0.49
N VAL A 167 6.07 -4.68 0.93
CA VAL A 167 5.57 -3.49 1.62
C VAL A 167 5.79 -2.30 0.71
N VAL A 168 4.72 -1.65 0.29
CA VAL A 168 4.76 -0.44 -0.54
C VAL A 168 4.25 0.72 0.29
N SER A 169 5.07 1.75 0.45
CA SER A 169 4.65 3.01 1.06
C SER A 169 4.73 4.13 0.04
N THR A 170 3.87 5.12 0.16
CA THR A 170 3.85 6.27 -0.75
C THR A 170 4.05 7.57 -0.02
N ARG A 171 4.72 8.51 -0.67
CA ARG A 171 4.73 9.92 -0.29
C ARG A 171 4.56 10.79 -1.53
N SER A 172 4.07 12.00 -1.34
CA SER A 172 4.15 13.06 -2.35
C SER A 172 5.15 14.11 -1.89
N LEU A 173 6.24 14.24 -2.63
CA LEU A 173 7.10 15.41 -2.55
C LEU A 173 6.46 16.52 -3.39
N PHE A 174 6.23 17.67 -2.77
CA PHE A 174 5.97 18.90 -3.50
C PHE A 174 7.32 19.61 -3.61
N ASP A 175 7.80 19.81 -4.83
CA ASP A 175 8.95 20.68 -5.11
C ASP A 175 8.65 22.14 -4.74
#